data_AF-A0A812YM12-F1
#
_entry.id   AF-A0A812YM12-F1
#
_cell.length_a   1.000
_cell.length_b   1.000
_cell.length_c   1.000
_cell.angle_alpha   90.00
_cell.angle_beta   90.00
_cell.angle_gamma   90.00
#
_symmetry.space_group_name_H-M   'P 1'
#
loop_
_entity.id
_entity.type
_entity.pdbx_description
1 polymer ?
#
loop_
_entity_poly.entity_id
_entity_poly.type
_entity_poly.pdbx_seq_one_letter_code
_entity_poly.pdbx_strand_id
1 'polypeptide(L)'
;MPLALELPVHMQAVALEEMALLKLLKDMLHDQTQLPADVTLATRNELIEMAQKHMHPEDLPYFLRCADMQPTFEDHDGIIDFPLPVGLQPCTVAEELAEQHLQEGSGSLWNAARMVARTLQFENDPRDIANGCTFRLGLFCKGGITGLAKSSTHHVAASRLFNQVVREVAPDHTWTSLSISVDNGTTPHVDSNNTSETSLLVGLTHHSAGHLWIQDNSGDTWMEASGVKYLGTTYATARRAVLFNSRLCLHGTLPWQGTRCVLLAYTVGSRAGVRDDHARHLEEAGYQLPSGWGKRGHDVHTTVQRRLEHYFNDTPSRADAAECWEI
;
A
#
# COMPACT_ATOMS: atom_id res chain seq x y z
N MET A 1 -8.69 -14.45 12.15
CA MET A 1 -8.03 -13.53 13.10
C MET A 1 -6.93 -12.80 12.35
N PRO A 2 -6.60 -11.55 12.69
CA PRO A 2 -5.47 -10.86 12.11
C PRO A 2 -4.16 -11.60 12.40
N LEU A 3 -3.17 -11.46 11.52
CA LEU A 3 -1.88 -12.11 11.60
C LEU A 3 -0.78 -11.09 11.32
N ALA A 4 0.11 -10.88 12.31
CA ALA A 4 1.33 -10.12 12.12
C ALA A 4 2.37 -10.97 11.37
N LEU A 5 3.04 -10.36 10.40
CA LEU A 5 4.08 -10.99 9.58
C LEU A 5 5.37 -10.19 9.70
N GLU A 6 6.49 -10.92 9.74
CA GLU A 6 7.80 -10.34 9.46
C GLU A 6 7.95 -10.10 7.96
N LEU A 7 8.80 -9.13 7.61
CA LEU A 7 9.21 -8.99 6.21
C LEU A 7 10.14 -10.16 5.82
N PRO A 8 10.18 -10.53 4.53
CA PRO A 8 11.15 -11.48 3.99
C PRO A 8 12.58 -11.09 4.34
N VAL A 9 13.47 -12.09 4.51
CA VAL A 9 14.86 -11.89 4.95
C VAL A 9 15.56 -10.77 4.18
N HIS A 10 15.41 -10.76 2.85
CA HIS A 10 16.04 -9.76 1.99
C HIS A 10 15.57 -8.33 2.22
N MET A 11 14.28 -8.13 2.52
CA MET A 11 13.75 -6.81 2.88
C MET A 11 14.12 -6.45 4.32
N GLN A 12 14.05 -7.41 5.23
CA GLN A 12 14.31 -7.19 6.65
C GLN A 12 15.77 -6.81 6.89
N ALA A 13 16.70 -7.43 6.19
CA ALA A 13 18.12 -7.12 6.22
C ALA A 13 18.38 -5.62 5.98
N VAL A 14 17.96 -5.13 4.82
CA VAL A 14 18.13 -3.73 4.41
C VAL A 14 17.37 -2.79 5.37
N ALA A 15 16.14 -3.16 5.76
CA ALA A 15 15.31 -2.36 6.64
C ALA A 15 15.85 -2.25 8.09
N LEU A 16 16.63 -3.22 8.56
CA LEU A 16 17.27 -3.19 9.87
C LEU A 16 18.54 -2.34 9.85
N GLU A 17 19.35 -2.47 8.80
CA GLU A 17 20.53 -1.63 8.59
C GLU A 17 20.15 -0.14 8.56
N GLU A 18 19.17 0.23 7.72
CA GLU A 18 18.73 1.61 7.58
C GLU A 18 18.11 2.16 8.87
N MET A 19 17.39 1.33 9.63
CA MET A 19 16.89 1.75 10.95
C MET A 19 18.04 2.02 11.93
N ALA A 20 19.05 1.15 11.98
CA ALA A 20 20.19 1.32 12.86
C ALA A 20 20.95 2.61 12.53
N LEU A 21 21.15 2.89 11.24
CA LEU A 21 21.76 4.12 10.76
C LEU A 21 20.90 5.36 11.04
N LEU A 22 19.59 5.30 10.81
CA LEU A 22 18.68 6.40 11.11
C LEU A 22 18.67 6.72 12.61
N LYS A 23 18.70 5.69 13.46
CA LYS A 23 18.78 5.87 14.90
C LYS A 23 20.10 6.52 15.29
N LEU A 24 21.23 6.00 14.79
CA LEU A 24 22.55 6.56 15.06
C LEU A 24 22.66 8.01 14.58
N LEU A 25 22.12 8.32 13.39
CA LEU A 25 22.07 9.67 12.84
C LEU A 25 21.31 10.60 13.78
N LYS A 26 20.12 10.20 14.25
CA LYS A 26 19.32 11.00 15.19
C LYS A 26 20.01 11.19 16.54
N ASP A 27 20.68 10.17 17.05
CA ASP A 27 21.37 10.22 18.34
C ASP A 27 22.63 11.11 18.29
N MET A 28 23.27 11.23 17.13
CA MET A 28 24.50 12.01 16.95
C MET A 28 24.28 13.43 16.43
N LEU A 29 23.14 13.74 15.83
CA LEU A 29 22.82 15.10 15.42
C LEU A 29 22.38 15.93 16.63
N HIS A 30 22.86 17.18 16.69
CA HIS A 30 22.45 18.11 17.74
C HIS A 30 20.96 18.46 17.62
N ASP A 31 20.31 18.77 18.74
CA ASP A 31 18.86 19.08 18.84
C ASP A 31 18.35 20.17 17.87
N GLN A 32 19.23 20.99 17.29
CA GLN A 32 18.86 22.05 16.34
C GLN A 32 18.86 21.60 14.88
N THR A 33 19.39 20.42 14.56
CA THR A 33 19.42 19.93 13.18
C THR A 33 18.06 19.35 12.80
N GLN A 34 17.31 20.08 11.99
CA GLN A 34 16.05 19.60 11.45
C GLN A 34 16.30 18.65 10.28
N LEU A 35 16.04 17.36 10.49
CA LEU A 35 16.02 16.36 9.42
C LEU A 35 14.79 16.57 8.51
N PRO A 36 14.86 16.16 7.22
CA PRO A 36 13.71 16.15 6.33
C PRO A 36 12.53 15.35 6.91
N ALA A 37 11.30 15.76 6.61
CA ALA A 37 10.10 15.10 7.10
C ALA A 37 10.04 13.61 6.67
N ASP A 38 10.51 13.32 5.46
CA ASP A 38 10.55 11.99 4.85
C ASP A 38 11.81 11.19 5.22
N VAL A 39 12.58 11.60 6.24
CA VAL A 39 13.81 10.87 6.65
C VAL A 39 13.54 9.42 7.05
N THR A 40 12.32 9.09 7.46
CA THR A 40 11.90 7.69 7.74
C THR A 40 11.77 6.84 6.48
N LEU A 41 11.84 7.45 5.30
CA LEU A 41 11.91 6.85 3.97
C LEU A 41 13.31 6.95 3.34
N ALA A 42 14.29 7.54 4.02
CA ALA A 42 15.66 7.65 3.53
C ALA A 42 16.34 6.27 3.41
N THR A 43 17.04 6.07 2.31
CA THR A 43 17.90 4.92 2.06
C THR A 43 19.21 5.02 2.82
N ARG A 44 19.97 3.92 2.90
CA ARG A 44 21.34 3.91 3.44
C ARG A 44 22.20 5.08 2.93
N ASN A 45 22.24 5.28 1.61
CA ASN A 45 23.10 6.29 1.00
C ASN A 45 22.65 7.72 1.32
N GLU A 46 21.34 7.96 1.38
CA GLU A 46 20.80 9.26 1.78
C GLU A 46 21.10 9.55 3.27
N LEU A 47 21.05 8.54 4.14
CA LEU A 47 21.43 8.71 5.55
C LEU A 47 22.92 9.07 5.69
N ILE A 48 23.79 8.46 4.88
CA ILE A 48 25.22 8.80 4.82
C ILE A 48 25.44 10.21 4.30
N GLU A 49 24.73 10.61 3.24
CA GLU A 49 24.81 11.98 2.71
C GLU A 49 24.36 13.01 3.75
N MET A 50 23.26 12.72 4.47
CA MET A 50 22.79 13.58 5.56
C MET A 50 23.83 13.68 6.68
N ALA A 51 24.48 12.57 7.05
CA ALA A 51 25.56 12.59 8.03
C ALA A 51 26.73 13.46 7.55
N GLN A 52 27.19 13.28 6.31
CA GLN A 52 28.29 14.08 5.74
C GLN A 52 27.98 15.58 5.71
N LYS A 53 26.71 15.94 5.48
CA LYS A 53 26.27 17.32 5.39
C LYS A 53 26.08 18.01 6.75
N HIS A 54 25.64 17.27 7.76
CA HIS A 54 25.14 17.86 9.01
C HIS A 54 25.93 17.50 10.26
N MET A 55 26.74 16.43 10.23
CA MET A 55 27.49 15.95 11.39
C MET A 55 28.79 16.73 11.59
N HIS A 56 29.24 16.86 12.83
CA HIS A 56 30.53 17.46 13.14
C HIS A 56 31.68 16.61 12.54
N PRO A 57 32.77 17.22 12.02
CA PRO A 57 33.87 16.47 11.41
C PRO A 57 34.54 15.44 12.33
N GLU A 58 34.46 15.61 13.66
CA GLU A 58 35.01 14.66 14.64
C GLU A 58 34.13 13.42 14.82
N ASP A 59 32.82 13.57 14.63
CA ASP A 59 31.82 12.52 14.82
C ASP A 59 31.61 11.69 13.54
N LEU A 60 31.76 12.32 12.36
CA LEU A 60 31.56 11.69 11.06
C LEU A 60 32.37 10.39 10.87
N PRO A 61 33.67 10.30 11.24
CA PRO A 61 34.43 9.07 11.13
C PRO A 61 33.84 7.91 11.94
N TYR A 62 33.22 8.19 13.10
CA TYR A 62 32.56 7.17 13.90
C TYR A 62 31.27 6.68 13.23
N PHE A 63 30.45 7.60 12.71
CA PHE A 63 29.24 7.25 11.97
C PHE A 63 29.55 6.39 10.74
N LEU A 64 30.53 6.79 9.92
CA LEU A 64 30.92 6.04 8.72
C LEU A 64 31.45 4.64 9.07
N ARG A 65 32.29 4.52 10.12
CA ARG A 65 32.71 3.20 10.61
C ARG A 65 31.53 2.34 11.04
N CYS A 66 30.52 2.91 11.70
CA CYS A 66 29.32 2.15 12.06
C CYS A 66 28.55 1.71 10.81
N ALA A 67 28.47 2.55 9.78
CA ALA A 67 27.83 2.19 8.50
C ALA A 67 28.58 1.12 7.71
N ASP A 68 29.90 1.00 7.91
CA ASP A 68 30.72 -0.05 7.30
C ASP A 68 30.77 -1.34 8.16
N MET A 69 30.58 -1.23 9.48
CA MET A 69 30.58 -2.36 10.42
C MET A 69 29.20 -2.97 10.70
N GLN A 70 28.10 -2.30 10.32
CA GLN A 70 26.83 -3.02 10.18
C GLN A 70 27.10 -4.17 9.22
N PRO A 71 26.61 -5.39 9.50
CA PRO A 71 26.87 -6.52 8.60
C PRO A 71 26.47 -6.08 7.20
N THR A 72 27.45 -5.84 6.33
CA THR A 72 27.27 -5.99 4.90
C THR A 72 26.86 -7.43 4.77
N PHE A 73 25.55 -7.69 4.75
CA PHE A 73 25.00 -9.03 4.74
C PHE A 73 25.81 -9.83 3.73
N GLU A 74 26.64 -10.73 4.25
CA GLU A 74 27.71 -11.38 3.50
C GLU A 74 27.00 -12.19 2.40
N ASP A 75 27.25 -11.82 1.13
CA ASP A 75 26.70 -12.44 -0.07
C ASP A 75 25.16 -12.44 -0.21
N HIS A 76 24.64 -11.57 -1.08
CA HIS A 76 23.35 -11.73 -1.77
C HIS A 76 22.04 -11.72 -0.96
N ASP A 77 22.07 -11.70 0.37
CA ASP A 77 20.85 -11.81 1.18
C ASP A 77 19.82 -10.70 0.97
N GLY A 78 20.23 -9.50 0.53
CA GLY A 78 19.33 -8.35 0.27
C GLY A 78 18.90 -8.16 -1.19
N ILE A 79 19.39 -8.98 -2.12
CA ILE A 79 19.20 -8.83 -3.56
C ILE A 79 18.31 -9.96 -4.07
N ILE A 80 17.26 -9.61 -4.80
CA ILE A 80 16.41 -10.59 -5.49
C ILE A 80 16.30 -10.26 -6.97
N ASP A 81 15.89 -11.24 -7.77
CA ASP A 81 15.48 -11.00 -9.15
C ASP A 81 14.16 -10.21 -9.18
N PHE A 82 14.12 -9.19 -10.02
CA PHE A 82 12.91 -8.42 -10.27
C PHE A 82 12.09 -9.04 -11.40
N PRO A 83 10.77 -8.73 -11.46
CA PRO A 83 9.95 -9.06 -12.62
C PRO A 83 10.55 -8.49 -13.91
N LEU A 84 10.19 -9.09 -15.04
CA LEU A 84 10.60 -8.57 -16.34
C LEU A 84 10.14 -7.11 -16.53
N PRO A 85 10.93 -6.29 -17.23
CA PRO A 85 10.55 -4.93 -17.60
C PRO A 85 9.30 -4.92 -18.48
N VAL A 86 8.57 -3.81 -18.48
CA VAL A 86 7.34 -3.66 -19.26
C VAL A 86 7.67 -3.34 -20.72
N GLY A 87 8.72 -2.56 -20.96
CA GLY A 87 9.14 -2.14 -22.30
C GLY A 87 8.24 -1.08 -22.93
N LEU A 88 7.40 -0.42 -22.15
CA LEU A 88 6.56 0.71 -22.58
C LEU A 88 7.25 2.03 -22.24
N GLN A 89 6.99 3.07 -23.04
CA GLN A 89 7.51 4.41 -22.76
C GLN A 89 6.89 4.95 -21.46
N PRO A 90 7.70 5.23 -20.41
CA PRO A 90 7.16 5.73 -19.15
C PRO A 90 6.50 7.09 -19.29
N CYS A 91 5.38 7.30 -18.59
CA CYS A 91 4.63 8.56 -18.60
C CYS A 91 4.83 9.39 -17.32
N THR A 92 5.40 8.81 -16.26
CA THR A 92 5.63 9.47 -14.97
C THR A 92 7.03 9.12 -14.46
N VAL A 93 7.56 9.96 -13.56
CA VAL A 93 8.85 9.72 -12.90
C VAL A 93 8.85 8.41 -12.12
N ALA A 94 7.73 8.08 -11.46
CA ALA A 94 7.60 6.84 -10.72
C ALA A 94 7.60 5.61 -11.62
N GLU A 95 6.93 5.69 -12.77
CA GLU A 95 6.93 4.61 -13.75
C GLU A 95 8.31 4.45 -14.41
N GLU A 96 8.99 5.55 -14.71
CA GLU A 96 10.34 5.53 -15.27
C GLU A 96 11.33 4.88 -14.29
N LEU A 97 11.28 5.29 -13.01
CA LEU A 97 12.13 4.72 -11.98
C LEU A 97 11.82 3.24 -11.72
N ALA A 98 10.55 2.85 -11.73
CA ALA A 98 10.18 1.45 -11.61
C ALA A 98 10.71 0.63 -12.80
N GLU A 99 10.54 1.13 -14.02
CA GLU A 99 11.03 0.46 -15.23
C GLU A 99 12.57 0.34 -15.23
N GLN A 100 13.30 1.36 -14.76
CA GLN A 100 14.75 1.29 -14.57
C GLN A 100 15.15 0.14 -13.63
N HIS A 101 14.50 0.02 -12.47
CA HIS A 101 14.75 -1.11 -11.57
C HIS A 101 14.42 -2.45 -12.23
N LEU A 102 13.29 -2.58 -12.94
CA LEU A 102 12.98 -3.83 -13.65
C LEU A 102 14.01 -4.16 -14.75
N GLN A 103 14.60 -3.15 -15.40
CA GLN A 103 15.65 -3.33 -16.40
C GLN A 103 17.01 -3.73 -15.80
N GLU A 104 17.33 -3.28 -14.58
CA GLU A 104 18.48 -3.77 -13.81
C GLU A 104 18.38 -5.29 -13.54
N GLY A 105 17.16 -5.82 -13.50
CA GLY A 105 16.84 -7.24 -13.43
C GLY A 105 16.99 -7.85 -12.04
N SER A 106 17.80 -7.26 -11.15
CA SER A 106 17.91 -7.67 -9.75
C SER A 106 18.32 -6.50 -8.86
N GLY A 107 17.94 -6.54 -7.59
CA GLY A 107 18.31 -5.51 -6.62
C GLY A 107 17.59 -5.65 -5.27
N SER A 108 17.73 -4.61 -4.44
CA SER A 108 16.98 -4.52 -3.17
C SER A 108 15.53 -4.13 -3.44
N LEU A 109 14.61 -5.10 -3.29
CA LEU A 109 13.16 -4.86 -3.43
C LEU A 109 12.66 -3.81 -2.43
N TRP A 110 13.23 -3.81 -1.22
CA TRP A 110 12.92 -2.84 -0.18
C TRP A 110 13.24 -1.40 -0.63
N ASN A 111 14.42 -1.18 -1.20
CA ASN A 111 14.82 0.14 -1.69
C ASN A 111 14.03 0.54 -2.93
N ALA A 112 13.94 -0.35 -3.92
CA ALA A 112 13.24 -0.07 -5.17
C ALA A 112 11.78 0.33 -4.92
N ALA A 113 11.04 -0.44 -4.09
CA ALA A 113 9.65 -0.14 -3.77
C ALA A 113 9.50 1.21 -3.05
N ARG A 114 10.41 1.54 -2.13
CA ARG A 114 10.37 2.80 -1.38
C ARG A 114 10.73 4.01 -2.24
N MET A 115 11.73 3.89 -3.10
CA MET A 115 12.13 4.96 -4.02
C MET A 115 11.00 5.25 -5.01
N VAL A 116 10.39 4.21 -5.61
CA VAL A 116 9.21 4.37 -6.46
C VAL A 116 8.05 4.99 -5.68
N ALA A 117 7.74 4.50 -4.47
CA ALA A 117 6.67 5.05 -3.65
C ALA A 117 6.83 6.55 -3.37
N ARG A 118 8.04 7.05 -3.11
CA ARG A 118 8.31 8.48 -2.89
C ARG A 118 8.06 9.37 -4.10
N THR A 119 8.16 8.80 -5.31
CA THR A 119 7.98 9.53 -6.57
C THR A 119 6.55 9.49 -7.11
N LEU A 120 5.65 8.74 -6.46
CA LEU A 120 4.24 8.69 -6.82
C LEU A 120 3.56 10.05 -6.60
N GLN A 121 2.66 10.40 -7.50
CA GLN A 121 1.84 11.62 -7.38
C GLN A 121 0.61 11.31 -6.52
N PHE A 122 0.76 11.41 -5.21
CA PHE A 122 -0.34 11.14 -4.28
C PHE A 122 -1.43 12.21 -4.34
N GLU A 123 -2.67 11.78 -4.12
CA GLU A 123 -3.82 12.65 -3.96
C GLU A 123 -4.31 12.60 -2.51
N ASN A 124 -4.93 13.68 -2.02
CA ASN A 124 -5.59 13.66 -0.72
C ASN A 124 -6.65 12.55 -0.69
N ASP A 125 -6.70 11.79 0.39
CA ASP A 125 -7.73 10.77 0.58
C ASP A 125 -9.09 11.46 0.74
N PRO A 126 -10.05 11.25 -0.19
CA PRO A 126 -11.30 12.00 -0.19
C PRO A 126 -12.31 11.52 0.88
N ARG A 127 -11.94 10.52 1.68
CA ARG A 127 -12.82 9.95 2.70
C ARG A 127 -12.78 10.83 3.95
N ASP A 128 -13.94 11.18 4.49
CA ASP A 128 -14.05 11.99 5.72
C ASP A 128 -13.39 11.36 6.96
N ILE A 129 -13.21 10.04 6.93
CA ILE A 129 -12.52 9.27 7.98
C ILE A 129 -11.00 9.35 7.91
N ALA A 130 -10.43 9.93 6.85
CA ALA A 130 -9.00 9.87 6.53
C ALA A 130 -8.35 11.26 6.56
N ASN A 131 -7.06 11.32 6.90
CA ASN A 131 -6.30 12.57 6.96
C ASN A 131 -4.88 12.44 6.41
N GLY A 132 -4.75 12.11 5.13
CA GLY A 132 -3.48 12.13 4.43
C GLY A 132 -3.66 11.82 2.95
N CYS A 133 -2.66 11.20 2.35
CA CYS A 133 -2.62 11.02 0.90
C CYS A 133 -2.60 9.54 0.50
N THR A 134 -3.17 9.25 -0.66
CA THR A 134 -3.26 7.89 -1.22
C THR A 134 -3.02 7.88 -2.72
N PHE A 135 -2.49 6.76 -3.19
CA PHE A 135 -2.31 6.42 -4.58
C PHE A 135 -2.86 5.01 -4.79
N ARG A 136 -3.78 4.84 -5.74
CA ARG A 136 -4.51 3.59 -5.94
C ARG A 136 -4.10 2.95 -7.25
N LEU A 137 -4.01 1.62 -7.31
CA LEU A 137 -3.71 0.83 -8.50
C LEU A 137 -4.63 -0.38 -8.55
N GLY A 138 -4.84 -0.92 -9.75
CA GLY A 138 -5.72 -2.07 -9.98
C GLY A 138 -7.19 -1.65 -10.00
N LEU A 139 -8.07 -2.51 -9.51
CA LEU A 139 -9.51 -2.26 -9.62
C LEU A 139 -10.05 -1.31 -8.54
N PHE A 140 -11.16 -0.66 -8.86
CA PHE A 140 -12.03 0.00 -7.91
C PHE A 140 -13.47 -0.48 -8.06
N CYS A 141 -14.25 -0.34 -7.00
CA CYS A 141 -15.70 -0.57 -7.01
C CYS A 141 -16.40 0.65 -6.42
N LYS A 142 -17.26 1.31 -7.21
CA LYS A 142 -18.07 2.46 -6.78
C LYS A 142 -19.49 2.32 -7.33
N GLY A 143 -20.50 2.32 -6.44
CA GLY A 143 -21.90 2.22 -6.84
C GLY A 143 -22.26 0.92 -7.59
N GLY A 144 -21.55 -0.18 -7.30
CA GLY A 144 -21.73 -1.46 -8.00
C GLY A 144 -21.01 -1.57 -9.35
N ILE A 145 -20.38 -0.49 -9.83
CA ILE A 145 -19.56 -0.49 -11.04
C ILE A 145 -18.12 -0.85 -10.65
N THR A 146 -17.56 -1.86 -11.32
CA THR A 146 -16.15 -2.23 -11.18
C THR A 146 -15.37 -1.74 -12.39
N GLY A 147 -14.31 -0.96 -12.14
CA GLY A 147 -13.45 -0.40 -13.16
C GLY A 147 -11.97 -0.50 -12.80
N LEU A 148 -11.11 -0.14 -13.74
CA LEU A 148 -9.67 -0.04 -13.53
C LEU A 148 -9.32 1.39 -13.12
N ALA A 149 -8.53 1.57 -12.05
CA ALA A 149 -8.09 2.89 -11.64
C ALA A 149 -7.23 3.52 -12.75
N LYS A 150 -7.48 4.80 -13.06
CA LYS A 150 -6.83 5.55 -14.16
C LYS A 150 -5.30 5.55 -14.06
N SER A 151 -4.78 5.57 -12.84
CA SER A 151 -3.36 5.44 -12.52
C SER A 151 -2.76 4.13 -13.04
N SER A 152 -3.49 3.01 -12.98
CA SER A 152 -2.98 1.68 -13.34
C SER A 152 -2.49 1.60 -14.79
N THR A 153 -3.16 2.29 -15.72
CA THR A 153 -2.77 2.27 -17.14
C THR A 153 -1.43 2.96 -17.42
N HIS A 154 -0.96 3.81 -16.51
CA HIS A 154 0.28 4.57 -16.64
C HIS A 154 1.37 4.12 -15.66
N HIS A 155 1.10 3.08 -14.85
CA HIS A 155 1.94 2.65 -13.73
C HIS A 155 2.06 1.12 -13.70
N VAL A 156 2.32 0.49 -14.85
CA VAL A 156 2.41 -0.96 -14.99
C VAL A 156 3.70 -1.49 -14.36
N ALA A 157 4.84 -0.83 -14.60
CA ALA A 157 6.12 -1.20 -14.03
C ALA A 157 6.10 -1.00 -12.50
N ALA A 158 5.58 0.14 -12.04
CA ALA A 158 5.38 0.37 -10.61
C ALA A 158 4.44 -0.68 -9.99
N SER A 159 3.35 -1.04 -10.68
CA SER A 159 2.46 -2.12 -10.24
C SER A 159 3.19 -3.46 -10.13
N ARG A 160 4.02 -3.84 -11.11
CA ARG A 160 4.81 -5.08 -11.06
C ARG A 160 5.72 -5.14 -9.84
N LEU A 161 6.40 -4.04 -9.54
CA LEU A 161 7.30 -3.94 -8.39
C LEU A 161 6.54 -4.05 -7.06
N PHE A 162 5.43 -3.32 -6.89
CA PHE A 162 4.62 -3.44 -5.68
C PHE A 162 3.95 -4.80 -5.54
N ASN A 163 3.52 -5.42 -6.65
CA ASN A 163 3.01 -6.78 -6.64
C ASN A 163 4.10 -7.80 -6.26
N GLN A 164 5.36 -7.55 -6.62
CA GLN A 164 6.49 -8.37 -6.13
C GLN A 164 6.61 -8.25 -4.61
N VAL A 165 6.51 -7.04 -4.02
CA VAL A 165 6.49 -6.86 -2.55
C VAL A 165 5.41 -7.72 -1.90
N VAL A 166 4.19 -7.70 -2.45
CA VAL A 166 3.08 -8.48 -1.90
C VAL A 166 3.36 -9.98 -1.96
N ARG A 167 3.88 -10.48 -3.10
CA ARG A 167 4.23 -11.91 -3.26
C ARG A 167 5.32 -12.35 -2.30
N GLU A 168 6.37 -11.56 -2.15
CA GLU A 168 7.47 -11.92 -1.25
C GLU A 168 6.99 -11.97 0.21
N VAL A 169 6.16 -11.01 0.62
CA VAL A 169 5.64 -10.92 2.00
C VAL A 169 4.57 -11.98 2.30
N ALA A 170 3.68 -12.26 1.35
CA ALA A 170 2.58 -13.21 1.52
C ALA A 170 2.31 -13.98 0.19
N PRO A 171 3.07 -15.06 -0.09
CA PRO A 171 3.02 -15.77 -1.38
C PRO A 171 1.64 -16.33 -1.76
N ASP A 172 0.85 -16.74 -0.76
CA ASP A 172 -0.48 -17.30 -0.97
C ASP A 172 -1.59 -16.24 -1.03
N HIS A 173 -1.25 -14.97 -0.83
CA HIS A 173 -2.23 -13.88 -0.83
C HIS A 173 -2.81 -13.67 -2.23
N THR A 174 -4.06 -13.25 -2.31
CA THR A 174 -4.71 -12.91 -3.58
C THR A 174 -5.35 -11.52 -3.48
N TRP A 175 -5.19 -10.69 -4.51
CA TRP A 175 -5.67 -9.32 -4.50
C TRP A 175 -5.93 -8.82 -5.91
N THR A 176 -6.68 -7.72 -6.01
CA THR A 176 -7.05 -7.09 -7.29
C THR A 176 -6.66 -5.62 -7.36
N SER A 177 -6.26 -5.08 -6.22
CA SER A 177 -6.11 -3.66 -6.00
C SER A 177 -4.98 -3.42 -5.01
N LEU A 178 -4.23 -2.35 -5.25
CA LEU A 178 -3.24 -1.83 -4.33
C LEU A 178 -3.63 -0.40 -3.93
N SER A 179 -3.34 -0.03 -2.69
CA SER A 179 -3.36 1.35 -2.24
C SER A 179 -2.09 1.65 -1.48
N ILE A 180 -1.30 2.59 -1.98
CA ILE A 180 -0.16 3.16 -1.27
C ILE A 180 -0.69 4.39 -0.56
N SER A 181 -0.38 4.55 0.72
CA SER A 181 -0.79 5.74 1.47
C SER A 181 0.36 6.32 2.27
N VAL A 182 0.48 7.65 2.24
CA VAL A 182 1.50 8.42 2.94
C VAL A 182 0.82 9.34 3.93
N ASP A 183 1.25 9.25 5.19
CA ASP A 183 0.75 10.03 6.32
C ASP A 183 -0.78 10.03 6.44
N ASN A 184 -1.41 8.93 6.01
CA ASN A 184 -2.85 8.77 5.99
C ASN A 184 -3.34 8.06 7.25
N GLY A 185 -3.73 8.85 8.25
CA GLY A 185 -4.44 8.35 9.42
C GLY A 185 -5.90 8.10 9.10
N THR A 186 -6.51 7.12 9.76
CA THR A 186 -7.94 6.83 9.61
C THR A 186 -8.61 6.63 10.95
N THR A 187 -9.81 7.18 11.11
CA THR A 187 -10.69 6.84 12.23
C THR A 187 -11.24 5.41 12.06
N PRO A 188 -11.76 4.77 13.11
CA PRO A 188 -12.22 3.38 13.01
C PRO A 188 -13.32 3.21 11.94
N HIS A 189 -13.10 2.29 11.01
CA HIS A 189 -14.00 2.02 9.89
C HIS A 189 -13.91 0.56 9.41
N VAL A 190 -14.77 0.21 8.46
CA VAL A 190 -14.69 -1.03 7.67
C VAL A 190 -14.70 -0.69 6.19
N ASP A 191 -14.00 -1.48 5.39
CA ASP A 191 -13.97 -1.34 3.94
C ASP A 191 -15.14 -2.09 3.32
N SER A 192 -16.32 -1.49 3.35
CA SER A 192 -17.57 -2.09 2.87
C SER A 192 -17.58 -2.45 1.38
N ASN A 193 -16.64 -1.93 0.60
CA ASN A 193 -16.48 -2.23 -0.82
C ASN A 193 -15.46 -3.35 -1.11
N ASN A 194 -14.76 -3.88 -0.11
CA ASN A 194 -13.85 -5.01 -0.28
C ASN A 194 -14.62 -6.35 -0.22
N THR A 195 -14.03 -7.45 -0.67
CA THR A 195 -14.57 -8.78 -0.38
C THR A 195 -14.36 -9.16 1.09
N SER A 196 -14.89 -10.30 1.52
CA SER A 196 -14.56 -10.89 2.81
C SER A 196 -13.22 -11.64 2.80
N GLU A 197 -12.41 -11.55 1.74
CA GLU A 197 -11.04 -12.04 1.76
C GLU A 197 -10.16 -11.11 2.62
N THR A 198 -9.01 -11.63 3.03
CA THR A 198 -8.04 -10.89 3.83
C THR A 198 -7.42 -9.76 2.98
N SER A 199 -7.07 -8.66 3.62
CA SER A 199 -6.23 -7.58 3.09
C SER A 199 -4.85 -7.71 3.71
N LEU A 200 -3.80 -7.42 2.93
CA LEU A 200 -2.42 -7.33 3.42
C LEU A 200 -2.03 -5.85 3.53
N LEU A 201 -1.55 -5.43 4.69
CA LEU A 201 -0.85 -4.16 4.88
C LEU A 201 0.64 -4.44 5.03
N VAL A 202 1.49 -3.72 4.30
CA VAL A 202 2.95 -3.75 4.41
C VAL A 202 3.44 -2.33 4.67
N GLY A 203 4.13 -2.08 5.78
CA GLY A 203 4.70 -0.76 6.01
C GLY A 203 6.11 -0.60 5.48
N LEU A 204 6.31 0.51 4.77
CA LEU A 204 7.48 0.80 3.95
C LEU A 204 8.41 1.85 4.58
N THR A 205 8.23 2.20 5.86
CA THR A 205 9.03 3.26 6.51
C THR A 205 9.46 2.91 7.93
N HIS A 206 10.45 3.66 8.41
CA HIS A 206 11.02 3.59 9.76
C HIS A 206 10.31 4.52 10.77
N HIS A 207 9.02 4.81 10.58
CA HIS A 207 8.24 5.61 11.54
C HIS A 207 8.19 4.95 12.94
N SER A 208 7.88 5.74 13.96
CA SER A 208 7.58 5.24 15.31
C SER A 208 6.07 5.33 15.61
N ALA A 209 5.58 4.41 16.43
CA ALA A 209 4.14 4.20 16.68
C ALA A 209 3.35 3.93 15.38
N GLY A 210 2.19 4.54 15.15
CA GLY A 210 1.44 4.39 13.89
C GLY A 210 0.78 3.04 13.67
N HIS A 211 0.61 2.26 14.74
CA HIS A 211 0.09 0.91 14.69
C HIS A 211 -1.30 0.86 14.02
N LEU A 212 -1.56 -0.24 13.32
CA LEU A 212 -2.89 -0.60 12.89
C LEU A 212 -3.65 -1.10 14.13
N TRP A 213 -4.76 -0.45 14.46
CA TRP A 213 -5.67 -0.93 15.49
C TRP A 213 -6.79 -1.73 14.84
N ILE A 214 -7.14 -2.88 15.42
CA ILE A 214 -8.23 -3.73 14.95
C ILE A 214 -9.09 -4.11 16.14
N GLN A 215 -10.41 -3.92 16.02
CA GLN A 215 -11.36 -4.28 17.06
C GLN A 215 -11.21 -5.76 17.44
N ASP A 216 -11.07 -5.97 18.75
CA ASP A 216 -10.84 -7.25 19.38
C ASP A 216 -11.22 -7.10 20.86
N ASN A 217 -12.21 -7.87 21.29
CA ASN A 217 -12.69 -7.82 22.68
C ASN A 217 -11.65 -8.34 23.69
N SER A 218 -10.57 -8.96 23.21
CA SER A 218 -9.43 -9.38 24.03
C SER A 218 -8.24 -8.42 24.00
N GLY A 219 -8.34 -7.34 23.21
CA GLY A 219 -7.30 -6.32 23.13
C GLY A 219 -7.22 -5.44 24.38
N ASP A 220 -6.33 -4.44 24.34
CA ASP A 220 -6.06 -3.55 25.48
C ASP A 220 -6.16 -2.06 25.12
N THR A 221 -6.35 -1.75 23.84
CA THR A 221 -6.29 -0.40 23.32
C THR A 221 -7.67 0.07 22.86
N TRP A 222 -8.09 1.22 23.35
CA TRP A 222 -9.40 1.80 23.04
C TRP A 222 -9.33 2.73 21.83
N MET A 223 -10.30 2.61 20.91
CA MET A 223 -10.62 3.63 19.93
C MET A 223 -12.11 3.95 19.93
N GLU A 224 -12.48 5.16 19.56
CA GLU A 224 -13.86 5.61 19.49
C GLU A 224 -14.33 5.71 18.04
N ALA A 225 -15.52 5.19 17.75
CA ALA A 225 -16.20 5.34 16.48
C ALA A 225 -17.66 5.72 16.73
N SER A 226 -18.10 6.85 16.17
CA SER A 226 -19.49 7.34 16.31
C SER A 226 -19.97 7.43 17.78
N GLY A 227 -19.10 7.88 18.70
CA GLY A 227 -19.42 8.01 20.12
C GLY A 227 -19.39 6.71 20.92
N VAL A 228 -19.06 5.58 20.28
CA VAL A 228 -18.95 4.26 20.93
C VAL A 228 -17.48 3.89 21.04
N LYS A 229 -17.06 3.45 22.24
CA LYS A 229 -15.71 2.96 22.49
C LYS A 229 -15.61 1.48 22.21
N TYR A 230 -14.60 1.12 21.44
CA TYR A 230 -14.28 -0.26 21.08
C TYR A 230 -12.90 -0.61 21.60
N LEU A 231 -12.79 -1.81 22.15
CA LEU A 231 -11.51 -2.40 22.52
C LEU A 231 -10.90 -3.07 21.29
N GLY A 232 -9.58 -3.04 21.17
CA GLY A 232 -8.89 -3.66 20.07
C GLY A 232 -7.41 -3.90 20.33
N THR A 233 -6.85 -4.71 19.44
CA THR A 233 -5.46 -5.14 19.45
C THR A 233 -4.68 -4.30 18.45
N THR A 234 -3.44 -3.94 18.79
CA THR A 234 -2.59 -3.09 17.95
C THR A 234 -1.50 -3.91 17.26
N TYR A 235 -1.20 -3.55 16.02
CA TYR A 235 -0.24 -4.25 15.17
C TYR A 235 0.78 -3.25 14.63
N ALA A 236 2.06 -3.50 14.88
CA ALA A 236 3.13 -2.64 14.40
C ALA A 236 3.14 -2.61 12.87
N THR A 237 3.31 -1.42 12.29
CA THR A 237 3.36 -1.26 10.83
C THR A 237 4.72 -0.84 10.31
N ALA A 238 5.60 -0.28 11.13
CA ALA A 238 6.94 0.12 10.68
C ALA A 238 7.80 -1.11 10.31
N ARG A 239 8.05 -1.31 9.01
CA ARG A 239 8.78 -2.49 8.46
C ARG A 239 8.16 -3.82 8.89
N ARG A 240 6.84 -3.86 8.94
CA ARG A 240 6.07 -5.04 9.31
C ARG A 240 4.90 -5.19 8.37
N ALA A 241 4.37 -6.40 8.31
CA ALA A 241 3.16 -6.67 7.56
C ALA A 241 2.06 -7.22 8.46
N VAL A 242 0.81 -7.00 8.06
CA VAL A 242 -0.38 -7.44 8.80
C VAL A 242 -1.41 -7.94 7.80
N LEU A 243 -1.82 -9.19 7.95
CA LEU A 243 -2.97 -9.77 7.28
C LEU A 243 -4.20 -9.60 8.17
N PHE A 244 -5.27 -9.01 7.65
CA PHE A 244 -6.53 -8.86 8.39
C PHE A 244 -7.72 -8.70 7.45
N ASN A 245 -8.94 -8.94 7.93
CA ASN A 245 -10.14 -8.79 7.11
C ASN A 245 -10.68 -7.35 7.21
N SER A 246 -10.31 -6.48 6.27
CA SER A 246 -10.68 -5.05 6.36
C SER A 246 -12.17 -4.79 6.14
N ARG A 247 -12.91 -5.74 5.55
CA ARG A 247 -14.38 -5.67 5.42
C ARG A 247 -15.11 -6.03 6.71
N LEU A 248 -14.64 -7.05 7.43
CA LEU A 248 -15.34 -7.61 8.59
C LEU A 248 -14.84 -7.08 9.93
N CYS A 249 -13.62 -6.55 9.99
CA CYS A 249 -13.02 -6.04 11.20
C CYS A 249 -13.02 -4.50 11.20
N LEU A 250 -13.61 -3.89 12.24
CA LEU A 250 -13.46 -2.46 12.49
C LEU A 250 -11.99 -2.16 12.78
N HIS A 251 -11.39 -1.23 12.05
CA HIS A 251 -9.96 -0.94 12.14
C HIS A 251 -9.66 0.54 11.90
N GLY A 252 -8.51 1.01 12.40
CA GLY A 252 -8.10 2.40 12.28
C GLY A 252 -6.60 2.58 12.52
N THR A 253 -6.12 3.81 12.41
CA THR A 253 -4.70 4.15 12.55
C THR A 253 -4.46 4.87 13.87
N LEU A 254 -3.49 4.40 14.67
CA LEU A 254 -3.02 5.13 15.84
C LEU A 254 -2.02 6.23 15.46
N PRO A 255 -1.84 7.28 16.29
CA PRO A 255 -0.88 8.36 16.04
C PRO A 255 0.57 7.86 15.85
N TRP A 256 1.36 8.60 15.07
CA TRP A 256 2.75 8.27 14.73
C TRP A 256 3.68 9.48 14.74
N GLN A 257 4.99 9.23 14.60
CA GLN A 257 5.99 10.27 14.33
C GLN A 257 6.85 9.92 13.11
N GLY A 258 7.24 10.95 12.35
CA GLY A 258 7.90 10.83 11.04
C GLY A 258 6.91 10.47 9.93
N THR A 259 7.39 10.24 8.70
CA THR A 259 6.52 9.85 7.59
C THR A 259 6.14 8.36 7.66
N ARG A 260 4.84 8.08 7.58
CA ARG A 260 4.25 6.74 7.53
C ARG A 260 3.76 6.42 6.12
N CYS A 261 4.51 5.61 5.38
CA CYS A 261 4.09 5.05 4.10
C CYS A 261 3.75 3.57 4.26
N VAL A 262 2.56 3.16 3.80
CA VAL A 262 2.12 1.77 3.80
C VAL A 262 1.56 1.39 2.43
N LEU A 263 1.77 0.13 2.04
CA LEU A 263 1.16 -0.53 0.89
C LEU A 263 0.06 -1.45 1.39
N LEU A 264 -1.17 -1.28 0.90
CA LEU A 264 -2.28 -2.19 1.11
C LEU A 264 -2.59 -2.97 -0.16
N ALA A 265 -2.73 -4.28 -0.06
CA ALA A 265 -3.18 -5.17 -1.12
C ALA A 265 -4.50 -5.83 -0.72
N TYR A 266 -5.55 -5.59 -1.50
CA TYR A 266 -6.91 -6.02 -1.16
C TYR A 266 -7.72 -6.41 -2.41
N THR A 267 -8.83 -7.10 -2.19
CA THR A 267 -9.76 -7.54 -3.25
C THR A 267 -11.04 -6.72 -3.20
N VAL A 268 -11.43 -6.08 -4.30
CA VAL A 268 -12.72 -5.37 -4.40
C VAL A 268 -13.90 -6.34 -4.46
N GLY A 269 -15.00 -5.96 -3.81
CA GLY A 269 -16.18 -6.79 -3.56
C GLY A 269 -16.95 -7.22 -4.81
N SER A 270 -17.16 -6.28 -5.74
CA SER A 270 -17.89 -6.58 -6.98
C SER A 270 -16.95 -7.13 -8.05
N ARG A 271 -17.17 -8.39 -8.43
CA ARG A 271 -16.51 -9.07 -9.55
C ARG A 271 -17.36 -9.04 -10.83
N ALA A 272 -18.62 -8.66 -10.72
CA ALA A 272 -19.55 -8.64 -11.84
C ALA A 272 -19.18 -7.51 -12.81
N GLY A 273 -19.03 -7.83 -14.09
CA GLY A 273 -18.74 -6.84 -15.13
C GLY A 273 -17.29 -6.39 -15.22
N VAL A 274 -16.34 -7.06 -14.56
CA VAL A 274 -14.91 -6.86 -14.89
C VAL A 274 -14.69 -7.24 -16.34
N ARG A 275 -14.21 -6.29 -17.12
CA ARG A 275 -13.92 -6.48 -18.55
C ARG A 275 -12.65 -7.32 -18.73
N ASP A 276 -12.60 -8.09 -19.81
CA ASP A 276 -11.45 -8.98 -20.11
C ASP A 276 -10.13 -8.21 -20.28
N ASP A 277 -10.19 -6.97 -20.77
CA ASP A 277 -9.02 -6.09 -20.87
C ASP A 277 -8.51 -5.63 -19.51
N HIS A 278 -9.40 -5.36 -18.55
CA HIS A 278 -8.99 -5.07 -17.17
C HIS A 278 -8.35 -6.29 -16.50
N ALA A 279 -8.91 -7.49 -16.69
CA ALA A 279 -8.34 -8.72 -16.13
C ALA A 279 -6.94 -8.99 -16.67
N ARG A 280 -6.76 -8.89 -18.00
CA ARG A 280 -5.46 -9.03 -18.65
C ARG A 280 -4.45 -7.99 -18.15
N HIS A 281 -4.88 -6.74 -17.99
CA HIS A 281 -4.03 -5.69 -17.43
C HIS A 281 -3.53 -6.04 -16.03
N LEU A 282 -4.38 -6.59 -15.16
CA LEU A 282 -3.94 -7.03 -13.82
C LEU A 282 -2.94 -8.18 -13.91
N GLU A 283 -3.16 -9.17 -14.78
CA GLU A 283 -2.22 -10.27 -14.99
C GLU A 283 -0.85 -9.75 -15.49
N GLU A 284 -0.86 -8.86 -16.50
CA GLU A 284 0.34 -8.23 -17.05
C GLU A 284 1.08 -7.36 -16.02
N ALA A 285 0.34 -6.69 -15.13
CA ALA A 285 0.88 -5.91 -14.02
C ALA A 285 1.31 -6.78 -12.83
N GLY A 286 1.10 -8.10 -12.90
CA GLY A 286 1.57 -9.06 -11.91
C GLY A 286 0.65 -9.23 -10.70
N TYR A 287 -0.66 -9.00 -10.79
CA TYR A 287 -1.57 -9.29 -9.68
C TYR A 287 -1.80 -10.81 -9.53
N GLN A 288 -1.84 -11.29 -8.28
CA GLN A 288 -2.26 -12.67 -7.99
C GLN A 288 -3.78 -12.70 -7.74
N LEU A 289 -4.53 -13.03 -8.78
CA LEU A 289 -5.99 -12.89 -8.77
C LEU A 289 -6.67 -14.05 -8.02
N PRO A 290 -7.74 -13.78 -7.24
CA PRO A 290 -8.45 -14.82 -6.51
C PRO A 290 -9.01 -15.93 -7.42
N SER A 291 -9.10 -17.15 -6.90
CA SER A 291 -9.70 -18.27 -7.65
C SER A 291 -11.13 -17.95 -8.11
N GLY A 292 -11.47 -18.34 -9.35
CA GLY A 292 -12.76 -18.01 -9.97
C GLY A 292 -12.84 -16.61 -10.58
N TRP A 293 -11.72 -15.87 -10.65
CA TRP A 293 -11.59 -14.64 -11.43
C TRP A 293 -11.95 -14.84 -12.91
N GLY A 294 -12.60 -13.85 -13.52
CA GLY A 294 -12.91 -13.85 -14.97
C GLY A 294 -13.91 -14.89 -15.45
N LYS A 295 -14.40 -15.81 -14.60
CA LYS A 295 -15.47 -16.73 -14.97
C LYS A 295 -16.78 -15.96 -15.05
N ARG A 296 -17.15 -15.58 -16.28
CA ARG A 296 -18.42 -14.99 -16.69
C ARG A 296 -19.54 -15.35 -15.71
N GLY A 297 -20.14 -14.33 -15.11
CA GLY A 297 -21.42 -14.46 -14.43
C GLY A 297 -22.47 -14.93 -15.43
N HIS A 298 -22.63 -16.24 -15.57
CA HIS A 298 -23.75 -16.82 -16.28
C HIS A 298 -25.04 -16.79 -15.45
N ASP A 299 -24.96 -16.39 -14.16
CA ASP A 299 -26.09 -16.44 -13.24
C ASP A 299 -26.54 -15.09 -12.65
N VAL A 300 -26.04 -13.94 -13.16
CA VAL A 300 -26.49 -12.62 -12.64
C VAL A 300 -27.55 -11.95 -13.54
N HIS A 301 -27.80 -12.47 -14.75
CA HIS A 301 -28.84 -11.93 -15.62
C HIS A 301 -30.27 -12.24 -15.14
N THR A 302 -30.46 -13.18 -14.21
CA THR A 302 -31.78 -13.56 -13.69
C THR A 302 -32.22 -12.77 -12.45
N THR A 303 -31.32 -12.07 -11.75
CA THR A 303 -31.68 -11.36 -10.50
C THR A 303 -31.91 -9.86 -10.70
N VAL A 304 -31.16 -9.20 -11.59
CA VAL A 304 -31.37 -7.77 -11.89
C VAL A 304 -32.59 -7.58 -12.80
N GLN A 305 -32.84 -8.51 -13.72
CA GLN A 305 -34.00 -8.44 -14.62
C GLN A 305 -35.33 -8.72 -13.89
N ARG A 306 -35.33 -9.59 -12.87
CA ARG A 306 -36.50 -9.78 -11.98
C ARG A 306 -36.80 -8.59 -11.07
N ARG A 307 -35.80 -7.79 -10.69
CA ARG A 307 -36.02 -6.57 -9.90
C ARG A 307 -36.50 -5.38 -10.74
N LEU A 308 -36.15 -5.36 -12.03
CA LEU A 308 -36.65 -4.34 -12.96
C LEU A 308 -38.06 -4.70 -13.49
N GLU A 309 -38.37 -5.98 -13.73
CA GLU A 309 -39.73 -6.40 -14.13
C GLU A 309 -40.78 -6.21 -13.02
N HIS A 310 -40.37 -6.18 -11.75
CA HIS A 310 -41.28 -5.87 -10.64
C HIS A 310 -41.52 -4.37 -10.43
N TYR A 311 -40.68 -3.50 -11.00
CA TYR A 311 -40.81 -2.04 -10.92
C TYR A 311 -41.50 -1.42 -12.15
N PHE A 312 -41.61 -2.15 -13.27
CA PHE A 312 -42.19 -1.64 -14.52
C PHE A 312 -43.64 -2.11 -14.81
N ASN A 313 -44.25 -2.91 -13.93
CA ASN A 313 -45.64 -3.38 -14.12
C ASN A 313 -46.71 -2.64 -13.29
N ASP A 314 -46.33 -1.72 -12.41
CA ASP A 314 -47.29 -0.94 -11.62
C ASP A 314 -46.91 0.54 -11.54
N THR A 315 -47.11 1.30 -12.63
CA THR A 315 -47.71 2.66 -12.62
C THR A 315 -47.75 3.29 -14.03
N PRO A 316 -48.73 4.17 -14.32
CA PRO A 316 -49.11 4.55 -15.67
C PRO A 316 -48.25 5.68 -16.27
N SER A 317 -48.45 5.82 -17.58
CA SER A 317 -47.80 6.71 -18.55
C SER A 317 -47.40 8.13 -18.12
N ARG A 318 -46.28 8.52 -18.75
CA ARG A 318 -46.01 9.76 -19.52
C ARG A 318 -45.29 10.93 -18.81
N ALA A 319 -44.20 11.29 -19.51
CA ALA A 319 -43.64 12.62 -19.72
C ALA A 319 -42.78 13.22 -18.60
N ASP A 320 -41.66 13.79 -19.05
CA ASP A 320 -40.77 14.74 -18.38
C ASP A 320 -39.71 14.16 -17.42
N ALA A 321 -38.54 13.85 -17.99
CA ALA A 321 -37.23 14.12 -17.38
C ALA A 321 -36.11 13.75 -18.37
N ALA A 322 -35.93 14.56 -19.40
CA ALA A 322 -34.68 14.62 -20.16
C ALA A 322 -34.08 15.99 -19.89
N GLU A 323 -33.27 16.13 -18.85
CA GLU A 323 -32.26 17.20 -18.74
C GLU A 323 -31.36 16.97 -17.53
N CYS A 324 -30.10 17.41 -17.70
CA CYS A 324 -29.00 17.44 -16.75
C CYS A 324 -28.32 16.09 -16.49
N TRP A 325 -27.07 15.91 -16.95
CA TRP A 325 -25.85 16.11 -16.16
C TRP A 325 -24.64 15.91 -17.09
N GLU A 326 -24.12 17.01 -17.63
CA GLU A 326 -22.69 17.17 -17.93
C GLU A 326 -22.06 17.93 -16.75
N ILE A 327 -20.75 17.69 -16.55
CA ILE A 327 -19.83 18.10 -15.47
C ILE A 327 -19.69 17.06 -14.35
#